data_AF-A0A357M752-F1
#
_entry.id   AF-A0A357M752-F1
#
_cell.length_a   1.000
_cell.length_b   1.000
_cell.length_c   1.000
_cell.angle_alpha   90.00
_cell.angle_beta   90.00
_cell.angle_gamma   90.00
#
_symmetry.space_group_name_H-M   'P 1'
#
loop_
_entity.id
_entity.type
_entity.pdbx_description
1 polymer ?
#
loop_
_entity_poly.entity_id
_entity_poly.type
_entity_poly.pdbx_seq_one_letter_code
_entity_poly.pdbx_strand_id
1 'polypeptide(L)'
;MMNFYLSMVIMMLLILLIRETILRFNKINENTKLTKENLQLHKQLNYQHISYEKTAHSITSIKQVIHDTNKQLIYVRTCIQNNEIQESIHHINSMLDQIHQPSLKLSTGNLVIDALVGNALNIACKHSIAMNYDIRIHAESIDIERFDLCTVIGNVLDNALNAAANAQKKKRDLFICRYSLPILHCLSKSPTQGANPAP
;
A
#
# COMPACT_ATOMS: atom_id res chain seq x y z
N MET A 1 31.44 -20.15 -69.54
CA MET A 1 32.22 -20.68 -68.39
C MET A 1 32.48 -19.61 -67.33
N MET A 2 33.20 -18.51 -67.63
CA MET A 2 33.60 -17.51 -66.61
C MET A 2 32.42 -16.85 -65.86
N ASN A 3 31.33 -16.49 -66.54
CA ASN A 3 30.13 -15.90 -65.91
C ASN A 3 29.40 -16.88 -64.96
N PHE A 4 29.48 -18.18 -65.24
CA PHE A 4 28.88 -19.22 -64.40
C PHE A 4 29.64 -19.38 -63.07
N TYR A 5 30.98 -19.41 -63.14
CA TYR A 5 31.83 -19.42 -61.94
C TYR A 5 31.64 -18.17 -61.09
N LEU A 6 31.55 -16.99 -61.72
CA LEU A 6 31.30 -15.74 -60.99
C LEU A 6 29.95 -15.78 -60.25
N SER A 7 28.89 -16.28 -60.90
CA SER A 7 27.57 -16.45 -60.28
C SER A 7 27.60 -17.39 -59.08
N MET A 8 28.32 -18.52 -59.17
CA MET A 8 28.48 -19.44 -58.04
C MET A 8 29.20 -18.82 -56.85
N VAL A 9 30.27 -18.04 -57.09
CA VAL A 9 31.01 -17.36 -56.02
C VAL A 9 30.14 -16.32 -55.33
N ILE A 10 29.38 -15.52 -56.08
CA ILE A 10 28.45 -14.54 -55.51
C ILE A 10 27.40 -15.24 -54.64
N MET A 11 26.84 -16.36 -55.11
CA MET A 11 25.84 -17.13 -54.36
C MET A 11 26.42 -17.71 -53.06
N MET A 12 27.65 -18.21 -53.07
CA MET A 12 28.35 -18.68 -51.86
C MET A 12 28.56 -17.54 -50.85
N LEU A 13 28.98 -16.36 -51.31
CA LEU A 13 29.16 -15.19 -50.46
C LEU A 13 27.84 -14.73 -49.84
N LEU A 14 26.74 -14.75 -50.61
CA LEU A 14 25.40 -14.42 -50.09
C LEU A 14 24.96 -15.38 -48.99
N ILE A 15 25.19 -16.70 -49.15
CA ILE A 15 24.88 -17.68 -48.12
C ILE A 15 25.66 -17.41 -46.83
N LEU A 16 26.95 -17.08 -46.94
CA LEU A 16 27.79 -16.76 -45.78
C LEU A 16 27.30 -15.50 -45.06
N LEU A 17 26.91 -14.45 -45.80
CA LEU A 17 26.35 -13.22 -45.22
C LEU A 17 25.03 -13.49 -44.50
N ILE A 18 24.12 -14.27 -45.11
CA ILE A 18 22.85 -14.64 -44.49
C ILE A 18 23.10 -15.42 -43.19
N ARG A 19 24.02 -16.38 -43.19
CA ARG A 19 24.39 -17.14 -41.99
C ARG A 19 24.84 -16.23 -40.84
N GLU A 20 25.72 -15.27 -41.12
CA GLU A 20 26.21 -14.32 -40.11
C GLU A 20 25.10 -13.43 -39.55
N THR A 21 24.18 -12.97 -40.41
CA THR A 21 23.04 -12.16 -39.96
C THR A 21 22.10 -12.94 -39.03
N ILE A 22 21.82 -14.21 -39.33
CA ILE A 22 20.97 -15.08 -38.50
C ILE A 22 21.62 -15.31 -37.13
N LEU A 23 22.94 -15.58 -37.09
CA LEU A 23 23.65 -15.79 -35.82
C LEU A 23 23.61 -14.54 -34.93
N ARG A 24 23.84 -13.35 -35.52
CA ARG A 24 23.75 -12.08 -34.80
C ARG A 24 22.33 -11.83 -34.29
N PHE A 25 21.32 -12.07 -35.12
CA PHE A 25 19.92 -11.90 -34.74
C PHE A 25 19.53 -12.81 -33.57
N ASN A 26 19.92 -14.08 -33.62
CA ASN A 26 19.66 -15.03 -32.53
C ASN A 26 20.32 -14.58 -31.22
N LYS A 27 21.58 -14.13 -31.28
CA LYS A 27 22.29 -13.62 -30.11
C LYS A 27 21.66 -12.36 -29.51
N ILE A 28 21.17 -11.45 -30.36
CA ILE A 28 20.43 -10.26 -29.90
C ILE A 28 19.11 -10.67 -29.23
N ASN A 29 18.38 -11.62 -29.81
CA ASN A 29 17.13 -12.11 -29.22
C ASN A 29 17.35 -12.80 -27.87
N GLU A 30 18.42 -13.58 -27.74
CA GLU A 30 18.79 -14.21 -26.47
C GLU A 30 19.19 -13.15 -25.42
N ASN A 31 20.07 -12.22 -25.79
CA ASN A 31 20.49 -11.13 -24.89
C ASN A 31 19.31 -10.26 -24.45
N THR A 32 18.36 -9.98 -25.34
CA THR A 32 17.17 -9.20 -24.98
C THR A 32 16.23 -9.97 -24.06
N LYS A 33 16.08 -11.29 -24.22
CA LYS A 33 15.37 -12.13 -23.24
C LYS A 33 16.06 -12.12 -21.89
N LEU A 34 17.37 -12.38 -21.86
CA LEU A 34 18.17 -12.37 -20.63
C LEU A 34 18.10 -11.01 -19.91
N THR A 35 18.13 -9.91 -20.65
CA THR A 35 18.01 -8.56 -20.08
C THR A 35 16.64 -8.32 -19.47
N LYS A 36 15.57 -8.79 -20.13
CA LYS A 36 14.19 -8.70 -19.60
C LYS A 36 14.03 -9.53 -18.32
N GLU A 37 14.56 -10.75 -18.30
CA GLU A 37 14.53 -11.63 -17.13
C GLU A 37 15.32 -11.03 -15.96
N ASN A 38 16.53 -10.50 -16.22
CA ASN A 38 17.31 -9.80 -15.19
C ASN A 38 16.56 -8.58 -14.63
N LEU A 39 15.92 -7.79 -15.51
CA LEU A 39 15.13 -6.64 -15.07
C LEU A 39 13.94 -7.07 -14.19
N GLN A 40 13.26 -8.15 -14.54
CA GLN A 40 12.18 -8.71 -13.73
C GLN A 40 12.69 -9.21 -12.38
N LEU A 41 13.82 -9.92 -12.37
CA LEU A 41 14.46 -10.40 -11.14
C LEU A 41 14.86 -9.24 -10.23
N HIS A 42 15.47 -8.19 -10.78
CA HIS A 42 15.81 -6.98 -10.03
C HIS A 42 14.58 -6.31 -9.43
N LYS A 43 13.47 -6.23 -10.17
CA LYS A 43 12.21 -5.71 -9.63
C LYS A 43 11.72 -6.57 -8.46
N GLN A 44 11.71 -7.89 -8.60
CA GLN A 44 11.29 -8.80 -7.53
C GLN A 44 12.16 -8.65 -6.27
N LEU A 45 13.49 -8.58 -6.43
CA LEU A 45 14.41 -8.35 -5.32
C LEU A 45 14.15 -7.00 -4.63
N ASN A 46 13.91 -5.93 -5.39
CA ASN A 46 13.57 -4.63 -4.81
C ASN A 46 12.25 -4.68 -4.02
N TYR A 47 11.22 -5.34 -4.56
CA TYR A 47 9.95 -5.53 -3.83
C TYR A 47 10.14 -6.32 -2.55
N GLN A 48 10.91 -7.41 -2.59
CA GLN A 48 11.24 -8.21 -1.42
C GLN A 48 12.02 -7.39 -0.39
N HIS A 49 12.99 -6.59 -0.83
CA HIS A 49 13.77 -5.72 0.05
C HIS A 49 12.89 -4.70 0.77
N ILE A 50 12.03 -3.98 0.04
CA ILE A 50 11.08 -3.02 0.62
C ILE A 50 10.14 -3.71 1.61
N SER A 51 9.62 -4.89 1.26
CA SER A 51 8.75 -5.66 2.16
C SER A 51 9.50 -6.10 3.42
N TYR A 52 10.75 -6.53 3.28
CA TYR A 52 11.59 -6.93 4.39
C TYR A 52 11.88 -5.74 5.32
N GLU A 53 12.22 -4.57 4.78
CA GLU A 53 12.45 -3.35 5.57
C GLU A 53 11.19 -2.95 6.35
N LYS A 54 10.01 -3.02 5.73
CA LYS A 54 8.73 -2.78 6.41
C LYS A 54 8.50 -3.75 7.57
N THR A 55 8.76 -5.03 7.36
CA THR A 55 8.64 -6.06 8.41
C THR A 55 9.65 -5.83 9.53
N ALA A 56 10.91 -5.54 9.19
CA ALA A 56 11.97 -5.27 10.16
C ALA A 56 11.66 -4.03 11.01
N HIS A 57 11.14 -2.96 10.38
CA HIS A 57 10.66 -1.78 11.08
C HIS A 57 9.49 -2.13 12.01
N SER A 58 8.52 -2.92 11.54
CA SER A 58 7.37 -3.35 12.35
C SER A 58 7.80 -4.16 13.57
N ILE A 59 8.74 -5.09 13.42
CA ILE A 59 9.33 -5.86 14.52
C ILE A 59 10.00 -4.92 15.53
N THR A 60 10.72 -3.91 15.05
CA THR A 60 11.37 -2.91 15.91
C THR A 60 10.34 -2.09 16.69
N SER A 61 9.25 -1.67 16.05
CA SER A 61 8.13 -0.99 16.72
C SER A 61 7.45 -1.89 17.77
N ILE A 62 7.27 -3.18 17.49
CA ILE A 62 6.73 -4.13 18.48
C ILE A 62 7.66 -4.25 19.68
N LYS A 63 8.98 -4.32 19.47
CA LYS A 63 9.95 -4.36 20.57
C LYS A 63 9.87 -3.11 21.45
N GLN A 64 9.66 -1.94 20.85
CA GLN A 64 9.45 -0.69 21.60
C GLN A 64 8.18 -0.76 22.45
N VAL A 65 7.06 -1.22 21.89
CA VAL A 65 5.80 -1.40 22.64
C VAL A 65 5.99 -2.37 23.81
N ILE A 66 6.67 -3.50 23.60
CA ILE A 66 6.97 -4.46 24.67
C ILE A 66 7.83 -3.82 25.77
N HIS A 67 8.87 -3.09 25.38
CA HIS A 67 9.75 -2.40 26.32
C HIS A 67 8.98 -1.38 27.17
N ASP A 68 8.16 -0.54 26.53
CA ASP A 68 7.37 0.47 27.22
C ASP A 68 6.33 -0.19 28.14
N THR A 69 5.65 -1.23 27.68
CA THR A 69 4.72 -2.02 28.50
C THR A 69 5.41 -2.60 29.73
N ASN A 70 6.60 -3.19 29.56
CA ASN A 70 7.37 -3.72 30.68
C ASN A 70 7.72 -2.63 31.70
N LYS A 71 8.13 -1.44 31.24
CA LYS A 71 8.42 -0.30 32.11
C LYS A 71 7.20 0.11 32.94
N GLN A 72 6.02 0.17 32.30
CA GLN A 72 4.78 0.50 32.99
C GLN A 72 4.40 -0.57 34.03
N LEU A 73 4.54 -1.86 33.70
CA LEU A 73 4.28 -2.95 34.64
C LEU A 73 5.25 -2.95 35.82
N ILE A 74 6.53 -2.62 35.59
CA ILE A 74 7.51 -2.46 36.67
C ILE A 74 7.10 -1.33 37.61
N TYR A 75 6.65 -0.19 37.08
CA TYR A 75 6.19 0.92 37.91
C TYR A 75 4.98 0.54 38.76
N VAL A 76 3.96 -0.10 38.16
CA VAL A 76 2.79 -0.62 38.88
C VAL A 76 3.20 -1.57 40.01
N ARG A 77 4.13 -2.49 39.73
CA ARG A 77 4.66 -3.42 40.73
C ARG A 77 5.35 -2.68 41.88
N THR A 78 6.18 -1.67 41.59
CA THR A 78 6.89 -0.88 42.59
C THR A 78 5.91 -0.12 43.51
N CYS A 79 4.90 0.55 42.94
CA CYS A 79 3.88 1.25 43.75
C CYS A 79 3.14 0.29 44.69
N ILE A 80 2.82 -0.93 44.23
CA ILE A 80 2.20 -1.96 45.09
C ILE A 80 3.15 -2.38 46.21
N GLN A 81 4.45 -2.57 45.91
CA GLN A 81 5.45 -2.93 46.93
C GLN A 81 5.67 -1.83 47.97
N ASN A 82 5.48 -0.57 47.59
CA ASN A 82 5.61 0.59 48.47
C ASN A 82 4.32 0.92 49.26
N ASN A 83 3.26 0.11 49.17
CA ASN A 83 1.93 0.39 49.72
C ASN A 83 1.24 1.64 49.11
N GLU A 84 1.69 2.12 47.95
CA GLU A 84 1.12 3.25 47.20
C GLU A 84 -0.04 2.78 46.28
N ILE A 85 -1.03 2.11 46.86
CA ILE A 85 -2.12 1.44 46.13
C ILE A 85 -2.93 2.45 45.28
N GLN A 86 -3.19 3.65 45.80
CA GLN A 86 -3.97 4.66 45.07
C GLN A 86 -3.25 5.19 43.83
N GLU A 87 -1.93 5.37 43.91
CA GLU A 87 -1.10 5.82 42.79
C GLU A 87 -1.02 4.75 41.70
N SER A 88 -0.90 3.48 42.11
CA SER A 88 -0.95 2.32 41.19
C SER A 88 -2.27 2.26 40.41
N ILE A 89 -3.42 2.43 41.08
CA ILE A 89 -4.75 2.45 40.45
C ILE A 89 -4.88 3.63 39.49
N HIS A 90 -4.42 4.82 39.90
CA HIS A 90 -4.46 6.01 39.05
C HIS A 90 -3.65 5.83 37.76
N HIS A 91 -2.46 5.21 37.87
CA HIS A 91 -1.62 4.91 36.73
C HIS A 91 -2.23 3.88 35.79
N ILE A 92 -2.83 2.81 36.32
CA ILE A 92 -3.55 1.81 35.53
C ILE A 92 -4.72 2.46 34.77
N ASN A 93 -5.51 3.31 35.43
CA ASN A 93 -6.60 4.02 34.79
C ASN A 93 -6.09 4.93 33.66
N SER A 94 -4.97 5.63 33.88
CA SER A 94 -4.35 6.46 32.85
C SER A 94 -3.85 5.64 31.65
N MET A 95 -3.30 4.44 31.89
CA MET A 95 -2.92 3.52 30.81
C MET A 95 -4.14 3.00 30.05
N LEU A 96 -5.21 2.64 30.76
CA LEU A 96 -6.47 2.20 30.15
C LEU A 96 -7.10 3.32 29.32
N ASP A 97 -7.06 4.57 29.79
CA ASP A 97 -7.56 5.73 29.05
C ASP A 97 -6.71 6.01 27.80
N GLN A 98 -5.40 5.78 27.83
CA GLN A 98 -4.54 5.88 26.63
C GLN A 98 -4.84 4.79 25.60
N ILE A 99 -5.24 3.60 26.04
CA ILE A 99 -5.68 2.50 25.17
C ILE A 99 -7.11 2.75 24.64
N HIS A 100 -7.97 3.34 25.47
CA HIS A 100 -9.38 3.66 25.16
C HIS A 100 -9.59 5.03 24.51
N GLN A 101 -8.53 5.85 24.39
CA GLN A 101 -8.51 6.99 23.48
C GLN A 101 -9.11 6.49 22.17
N PRO A 102 -10.11 7.19 21.60
CA PRO A 102 -10.79 6.76 20.40
C PRO A 102 -9.80 6.81 19.25
N SER A 103 -8.97 5.78 19.14
CA SER A 103 -8.46 5.26 17.88
C SER A 103 -9.72 4.89 17.12
N LEU A 104 -10.24 5.92 16.44
CA LEU A 104 -11.44 5.96 15.63
C LEU A 104 -11.99 4.58 15.39
N LYS A 105 -13.04 4.21 16.16
CA LYS A 105 -13.78 2.97 16.03
C LYS A 105 -14.36 2.91 14.61
N LEU A 106 -13.54 2.47 13.67
CA LEU A 106 -13.96 2.10 12.34
C LEU A 106 -14.36 0.63 12.44
N SER A 107 -15.65 0.38 12.31
CA SER A 107 -16.17 -0.98 12.17
C SER A 107 -17.17 -0.93 11.04
N THR A 108 -16.64 -0.97 9.82
CA THR A 108 -17.42 -0.98 8.57
C THR A 108 -17.86 -2.39 8.19
N GLY A 109 -17.48 -3.40 9.00
CA GLY A 109 -17.75 -4.81 8.74
C GLY A 109 -16.81 -5.44 7.71
N ASN A 110 -15.93 -4.64 7.08
CA ASN A 110 -14.91 -5.12 6.15
C ASN A 110 -13.52 -4.84 6.73
N LEU A 111 -12.85 -5.91 7.17
CA LEU A 111 -11.51 -5.87 7.79
C LEU A 111 -10.47 -5.14 6.94
N VAL A 112 -10.55 -5.22 5.61
CA VAL A 112 -9.59 -4.57 4.70
C VAL A 112 -9.77 -3.05 4.75
N ILE A 113 -11.02 -2.59 4.76
CA ILE A 113 -11.34 -1.15 4.79
C ILE A 113 -11.05 -0.58 6.17
N ASP A 114 -11.41 -1.31 7.22
CA ASP A 114 -11.11 -0.94 8.60
C ASP A 114 -9.60 -0.75 8.83
N ALA A 115 -8.77 -1.67 8.31
CA ALA A 115 -7.32 -1.57 8.39
C ALA A 115 -6.76 -0.38 7.59
N LEU A 116 -7.22 -0.16 6.35
CA LEU A 116 -6.70 0.90 5.48
C LEU A 116 -7.03 2.30 6.00
N VAL A 117 -8.28 2.52 6.38
CA VAL A 117 -8.74 3.82 6.89
C VAL A 117 -8.18 4.05 8.30
N GLY A 118 -8.10 3.02 9.15
CA GLY A 118 -7.45 3.11 10.45
C GLY A 118 -5.98 3.53 10.35
N ASN A 119 -5.24 2.95 9.40
CA ASN A 119 -3.86 3.37 9.13
C ASN A 119 -3.78 4.82 8.64
N ALA A 120 -4.64 5.22 7.70
CA ALA A 120 -4.67 6.59 7.18
C ALA A 120 -4.96 7.62 8.27
N LEU A 121 -5.89 7.32 9.19
CA LEU A 121 -6.23 8.16 10.32
C LEU A 121 -5.07 8.31 11.31
N ASN A 122 -4.35 7.22 11.58
CA ASN A 122 -3.15 7.26 12.42
C ASN A 122 -2.06 8.16 11.79
N ILE A 123 -1.84 8.04 10.48
CA ILE A 123 -0.90 8.89 9.74
C ILE A 123 -1.35 10.36 9.79
N ALA A 124 -2.63 10.65 9.58
CA ALA A 124 -3.16 12.01 9.66
C ALA A 124 -2.99 12.60 11.07
N CYS A 125 -3.27 11.84 12.12
CA CYS A 125 -3.07 12.27 13.50
C CYS A 125 -1.60 12.63 13.77
N LYS A 126 -0.65 11.79 13.31
CA LYS A 126 0.79 12.06 13.44
C LYS A 126 1.22 13.35 12.73
N HIS A 127 0.56 13.71 11.64
CA HIS A 127 0.85 14.91 10.86
C HIS A 127 -0.05 16.11 11.23
N SER A 128 -0.88 16.00 12.28
CA SER A 128 -1.87 17.03 12.66
C SER A 128 -2.81 17.43 11.52
N ILE A 129 -3.18 16.47 10.66
CA ILE A 129 -4.11 16.65 9.55
C ILE A 129 -5.51 16.29 10.07
N ALA A 130 -6.44 17.26 10.02
CA ALA A 130 -7.84 16.99 10.34
C ALA A 130 -8.49 16.18 9.21
N MET A 131 -8.97 14.97 9.52
CA MET A 131 -9.64 14.08 8.59
C MET A 131 -11.06 13.76 9.07
N ASN A 132 -12.05 14.02 8.21
CA ASN A 132 -13.44 13.59 8.42
C ASN A 132 -13.78 12.49 7.42
N TYR A 133 -14.44 11.44 7.87
CA TYR A 133 -14.87 10.32 7.03
C TYR A 133 -16.35 10.02 7.29
N ASP A 134 -17.10 9.70 6.24
CA ASP A 134 -18.44 9.09 6.29
C ASP A 134 -18.36 7.84 5.42
N ILE A 135 -18.42 6.67 6.06
CA ILE A 135 -18.24 5.38 5.39
C ILE A 135 -19.50 4.57 5.60
N ARG A 136 -20.28 4.43 4.51
CA ARG A 136 -21.51 3.63 4.47
C ARG A 136 -21.28 2.46 3.54
N ILE A 137 -21.05 1.29 4.12
CA ILE A 137 -20.73 0.08 3.37
C ILE A 137 -21.67 -1.02 3.84
N HIS A 138 -22.30 -1.69 2.89
CA HIS A 138 -22.92 -2.97 3.11
C HIS A 138 -21.88 -4.01 2.69
N ALA A 139 -21.26 -4.70 3.65
CA ALA A 139 -20.11 -5.58 3.40
C ALA A 139 -20.40 -6.69 2.37
N GLU A 140 -21.68 -7.03 2.18
CA GLU A 140 -22.19 -8.03 1.24
C GLU A 140 -22.21 -7.54 -0.23
N SER A 141 -22.05 -6.25 -0.50
CA SER A 141 -22.18 -5.67 -1.85
C SER A 141 -20.85 -5.36 -2.55
N ILE A 142 -19.71 -5.73 -1.97
CA ILE A 142 -18.39 -5.48 -2.58
C ILE A 142 -17.90 -6.75 -3.29
N ASP A 143 -18.14 -6.81 -4.60
CA ASP A 143 -17.63 -7.86 -5.49
C ASP A 143 -16.27 -7.45 -6.12
N ILE A 144 -15.35 -6.98 -5.27
CA ILE A 144 -13.99 -6.59 -5.67
C ILE A 144 -13.02 -7.47 -4.89
N GLU A 145 -12.02 -8.02 -5.57
CA GLU A 145 -10.99 -8.82 -4.94
C GLU A 145 -10.25 -8.00 -3.87
N ARG A 146 -9.97 -8.60 -2.72
CA ARG A 146 -9.35 -7.93 -1.56
C ARG A 146 -8.05 -7.19 -1.93
N PHE A 147 -7.29 -7.74 -2.88
CA PHE A 147 -6.04 -7.17 -3.36
C PHE A 147 -6.25 -5.87 -4.15
N ASP A 148 -7.21 -5.88 -5.08
CA ASP A 148 -7.56 -4.71 -5.88
C ASP A 148 -8.17 -3.61 -5.00
N LEU A 149 -9.01 -4.00 -4.04
CA LEU A 149 -9.58 -3.09 -3.05
C LEU A 149 -8.48 -2.38 -2.24
N CYS A 150 -7.47 -3.13 -1.80
CA CYS A 150 -6.32 -2.58 -1.08
C CYS A 150 -5.51 -1.61 -1.93
N THR A 151 -5.30 -1.94 -3.20
CA THR A 151 -4.53 -1.11 -4.12
C THR A 151 -5.27 0.19 -4.45
N VAL A 152 -6.56 0.10 -4.78
CA VAL A 152 -7.37 1.27 -5.14
C VAL A 152 -7.58 2.20 -3.94
N ILE A 153 -8.04 1.67 -2.82
CA ILE A 153 -8.32 2.49 -1.63
C ILE A 153 -7.01 3.01 -1.03
N GLY A 154 -5.98 2.18 -0.94
CA GLY A 154 -4.66 2.58 -0.44
C GLY A 154 -4.07 3.74 -1.23
N ASN A 155 -4.05 3.64 -2.57
CA ASN A 155 -3.54 4.72 -3.41
C ASN A 155 -4.33 6.02 -3.28
N VAL A 156 -5.66 5.93 -3.11
CA VAL A 156 -6.50 7.12 -2.90
C VAL A 156 -6.20 7.78 -1.57
N LEU A 157 -6.11 7.00 -0.49
CA LEU A 157 -5.82 7.51 0.85
C LEU A 157 -4.42 8.11 0.92
N ASP A 158 -3.41 7.44 0.35
CA ASP A 158 -2.04 7.93 0.29
C ASP A 158 -1.96 9.23 -0.51
N ASN A 159 -2.64 9.32 -1.65
CA ASN A 159 -2.70 10.55 -2.44
C ASN A 159 -3.35 11.70 -1.66
N ALA A 160 -4.44 11.43 -0.94
CA ALA A 160 -5.13 12.43 -0.13
C ALA A 160 -4.24 12.91 1.03
N LEU A 161 -3.55 12.00 1.72
CA LEU A 161 -2.62 12.32 2.80
C LEU A 161 -1.42 13.12 2.32
N ASN A 162 -0.81 12.72 1.20
CA ASN A 162 0.32 13.42 0.62
C ASN A 162 -0.07 14.83 0.15
N ALA A 163 -1.23 14.98 -0.48
CA ALA A 163 -1.76 16.29 -0.87
C ALA A 163 -2.03 17.17 0.36
N ALA A 164 -2.63 16.62 1.41
CA ALA A 164 -2.91 17.34 2.65
C ALA A 164 -1.62 17.78 3.37
N ALA A 165 -0.63 16.90 3.50
CA ALA A 165 0.66 17.21 4.11
C ALA A 165 1.42 18.31 3.34
N ASN A 166 1.35 18.28 2.00
CA ASN A 166 1.97 19.31 1.15
C ASN A 166 1.22 20.65 1.19
N ALA A 167 -0.11 20.64 1.34
CA ALA A 167 -0.91 21.85 1.51
C ALA A 167 -0.65 22.52 2.87
N GLN A 168 -0.45 21.73 3.92
CA GLN A 168 -0.16 22.21 5.28
C GLN A 168 1.20 22.94 5.36
N LYS A 169 2.18 22.54 4.53
CA LYS A 169 3.44 23.28 4.35
C LYS A 169 3.27 24.64 3.64
N LYS A 170 2.17 24.85 2.91
CA LYS A 170 1.92 26.06 2.09
C LYS A 170 0.98 27.07 2.71
N LYS A 171 0.18 26.74 3.73
CA LYS A 171 -0.74 27.68 4.38
C LYS A 171 -0.86 27.41 5.89
N ARG A 172 -0.37 28.37 6.68
CA ARG A 172 -0.76 28.60 8.08
C ARG A 172 -2.16 29.23 8.22
N ASP A 173 -2.87 29.43 7.11
CA ASP A 173 -4.23 29.98 7.12
C ASP A 173 -5.24 28.92 6.68
N LEU A 174 -5.86 28.33 7.70
CA LEU A 174 -7.29 28.06 7.80
C LEU A 174 -7.98 27.48 6.55
N PHE A 175 -8.01 26.15 6.38
CA PHE A 175 -9.16 25.46 5.76
C PHE A 175 -9.23 24.02 6.25
N ILE A 176 -10.36 23.66 6.88
CA ILE A 176 -10.76 22.29 7.17
C ILE A 176 -10.98 21.61 5.81
N CYS A 177 -10.01 20.84 5.34
CA CYS A 177 -10.13 20.06 4.11
C CYS A 177 -11.09 18.89 4.34
N ARG A 178 -12.39 19.16 4.10
CA ARG A 178 -13.47 18.18 4.11
C ARG A 178 -13.34 17.29 2.86
N TYR A 179 -12.49 16.28 2.90
CA TYR A 179 -12.45 15.23 1.87
C TYR A 179 -13.59 14.24 2.12
N SER A 180 -14.73 14.48 1.51
CA SER A 180 -15.71 13.41 1.25
C SER A 180 -15.05 12.46 0.26
N LEU A 181 -14.61 11.26 0.68
CA LEU A 181 -14.24 10.19 -0.26
C LEU A 181 -15.51 9.82 -1.06
N PRO A 182 -15.66 10.24 -2.32
CA PRO A 182 -16.90 9.99 -3.08
C PRO A 182 -16.92 8.57 -3.66
N ILE A 183 -15.89 7.76 -3.40
CA ILE A 183 -15.63 6.54 -4.16
C ILE A 183 -16.58 5.40 -3.78
N LEU A 184 -17.21 5.45 -2.60
CA LEU A 184 -18.15 4.41 -2.17
C LEU A 184 -19.62 4.68 -2.55
N HIS A 185 -19.97 5.89 -2.98
CA HIS A 185 -21.31 6.15 -3.52
C HIS A 185 -21.51 5.56 -4.94
N CYS A 186 -20.42 5.26 -5.65
CA CYS A 186 -20.49 4.69 -7.00
C CYS A 186 -20.74 3.17 -7.02
N LEU A 187 -20.55 2.43 -5.92
CA LEU A 187 -20.79 0.98 -5.89
C LEU A 187 -22.23 0.59 -5.54
N SER A 188 -23.07 1.54 -5.08
CA SER A 188 -24.50 1.25 -4.80
C SER A 188 -25.44 1.59 -5.96
N LYS A 189 -24.93 2.08 -7.10
CA LYS A 189 -25.73 2.47 -8.27
C LYS A 189 -25.41 1.61 -9.48
N SER A 190 -25.67 0.32 -9.36
CA SER A 190 -26.02 -0.52 -10.50
C SER A 190 -27.45 -1.05 -10.29
N PRO A 191 -28.50 -0.31 -10.71
CA PRO A 191 -29.80 -0.92 -10.91
C PRO A 191 -29.83 -1.49 -12.33
N THR A 192 -29.71 -2.81 -12.41
CA THR A 192 -30.50 -3.58 -13.35
C THR A 192 -31.97 -3.20 -13.18
N GLN A 193 -32.52 -2.42 -14.11
CA GLN A 193 -33.96 -2.40 -14.37
C GLN A 193 -34.22 -1.73 -15.72
N GLY A 194 -34.25 -2.57 -16.76
CA GLY A 194 -34.87 -2.24 -18.02
C GLY A 194 -36.37 -1.99 -17.80
N ALA A 195 -36.76 -0.75 -18.11
CA ALA A 195 -38.00 -0.33 -18.73
C ALA A 195 -39.24 -1.26 -18.63
N ASN A 196 -40.27 -0.77 -17.94
CA ASN A 196 -41.58 -0.68 -18.57
C ASN A 196 -42.38 0.51 -17.97
N PRO A 197 -42.91 1.46 -18.78
CA PRO A 197 -43.84 2.45 -18.29
C PRO A 197 -45.27 1.92 -18.43
N ALA A 198 -46.06 1.98 -17.36
CA ALA A 198 -47.52 1.92 -17.46
C ALA A 198 -48.07 3.32 -17.21
N PRO A 199 -49.13 3.75 -17.92
CA PRO A 199 -49.94 4.87 -17.47
C PRO A 199 -50.72 4.53 -16.19
#